data_AF-A0A4P9VH98-F1
#
_entry.id   AF-A0A4P9VH98-F1
#
_cell.length_a   1.000
_cell.length_b   1.000
_cell.length_c   1.000
_cell.angle_alpha   90.00
_cell.angle_beta   90.00
_cell.angle_gamma   90.00
#
_symmetry.space_group_name_H-M   'P 1'
#
loop_
_entity.id
_entity.type
_entity.pdbx_description
1 polymer ?
#
loop_
_entity_poly.entity_id
_entity_poly.type
_entity_poly.pdbx_seq_one_letter_code
_entity_poly.pdbx_strand_id
1 'polypeptide(L)'
;MLTKQYVLPKEIHDNIFENEIKPFHLAKSQTQEKPLAIITGGQPGSGKSGITSEAKKDDIQAANLTHQDASQWAIFEATLSLINEYNS
;
A
#
# COMPACT_ATOMS: atom_id res chain seq x y z
N MET A 1 -23.40 18.02 9.64
CA MET A 1 -22.81 16.67 9.80
C MET A 1 -22.13 16.33 8.48
N LEU A 2 -20.83 16.06 8.47
CA LEU A 2 -20.16 15.51 7.29
C LEU A 2 -20.67 14.08 7.10
N THR A 3 -21.47 13.86 6.05
CA THR A 3 -21.86 12.52 5.65
C THR A 3 -20.58 11.76 5.27
N LYS A 4 -20.42 10.54 5.79
CA LYS A 4 -19.29 9.64 5.54
C LYS A 4 -19.33 9.09 4.09
N GLN A 5 -19.39 9.97 3.10
CA GLN A 5 -19.56 9.63 1.68
C GLN A 5 -18.41 8.76 1.14
N TYR A 6 -17.23 8.84 1.76
CA TYR A 6 -16.03 8.11 1.36
C TYR A 6 -15.65 6.99 2.33
N VAL A 7 -16.60 6.49 3.12
CA VAL A 7 -16.35 5.35 4.02
C VAL A 7 -16.95 4.10 3.40
N LEU A 8 -16.09 3.13 3.12
CA LEU A 8 -16.52 1.83 2.64
C LEU A 8 -17.32 1.09 3.73
N PRO A 9 -18.39 0.37 3.36
CA PRO A 9 -19.01 -0.61 4.23
C PRO A 9 -17.97 -1.59 4.78
N LYS A 10 -18.13 -2.00 6.04
CA LYS A 10 -17.15 -2.84 6.73
C LYS A 10 -16.82 -4.12 5.95
N GLU A 11 -17.83 -4.78 5.42
CA GLU A 11 -17.67 -6.02 4.65
C GLU A 11 -16.80 -5.82 3.41
N ILE A 12 -17.00 -4.72 2.67
CA ILE A 12 -16.19 -4.37 1.49
C ILE A 12 -14.76 -4.05 1.92
N HIS A 13 -14.60 -3.25 2.97
CA HIS A 13 -13.27 -2.92 3.51
C HIS A 13 -12.50 -4.18 3.95
N ASP A 14 -13.14 -5.08 4.69
CA ASP A 14 -12.54 -6.33 5.15
C ASP A 14 -12.14 -7.22 3.96
N ASN A 15 -12.99 -7.31 2.94
CA ASN A 15 -12.72 -8.09 1.73
C ASN A 15 -11.48 -7.57 0.98
N ILE A 16 -11.38 -6.25 0.78
CA ILE A 16 -10.20 -5.62 0.16
C ILE A 16 -8.95 -5.90 0.99
N PHE A 17 -9.04 -5.78 2.32
CA PHE A 17 -7.89 -6.02 3.18
C PHE A 17 -7.41 -7.49 3.09
N GLU A 18 -8.31 -8.44 3.25
CA GLU A 18 -7.97 -9.87 3.31
C GLU A 18 -7.55 -10.45 1.96
N ASN A 19 -8.17 -10.01 0.86
CA ASN A 19 -7.96 -10.62 -0.46
C ASN A 19 -7.02 -9.83 -1.37
N GLU A 20 -6.77 -8.55 -1.09
CA GLU A 20 -5.95 -7.70 -1.95
C GLU A 20 -4.74 -7.16 -1.19
N ILE A 21 -4.93 -6.44 -0.08
CA ILE A 21 -3.80 -5.81 0.60
C ILE A 21 -2.88 -6.85 1.25
N LYS A 22 -3.44 -7.74 2.08
CA LYS A 22 -2.69 -8.69 2.88
C LYS A 22 -1.91 -9.71 2.03
N PRO A 23 -2.47 -10.36 0.99
CA PRO A 23 -1.72 -11.34 0.20
C PRO A 23 -0.57 -10.72 -0.61
N PHE A 24 -0.71 -9.49 -1.11
CA PHE A 24 0.33 -8.88 -1.94
C PHE A 24 1.40 -8.14 -1.11
N HIS A 25 1.02 -7.53 0.01
CA HIS A 25 1.93 -6.69 0.79
C HIS A 25 2.48 -7.37 2.05
N LEU A 26 1.75 -8.32 2.64
CA LEU A 26 2.15 -8.95 3.90
C LEU A 26 2.63 -10.40 3.75
N ALA A 27 2.48 -11.02 2.57
CA ALA A 27 2.84 -12.42 2.37
C ALA A 27 4.32 -12.75 2.63
N LYS A 28 5.21 -11.77 2.48
CA LYS A 28 6.65 -11.93 2.75
C LYS A 28 7.08 -11.36 4.10
N SER A 29 6.16 -10.75 4.85
CA SER A 29 6.47 -10.16 6.15
C SER A 29 6.65 -11.26 7.19
N GLN A 30 7.64 -11.08 8.05
CA GLN A 30 7.89 -11.96 9.19
C GLN A 30 7.75 -11.15 10.49
N THR A 31 7.35 -11.83 11.56
CA THR A 31 7.34 -11.21 12.89
C THR A 31 8.78 -10.93 13.32
N GLN A 32 9.00 -9.78 13.94
CA GLN A 32 10.31 -9.36 14.43
C GLN A 32 10.21 -8.83 15.85
N GLU A 33 11.21 -9.16 16.69
CA GLU A 33 11.32 -8.67 18.07
C GLU A 33 11.58 -7.16 18.14
N LYS A 34 12.24 -6.60 17.12
CA LYS A 34 12.60 -5.18 17.04
C LYS A 34 12.30 -4.62 15.64
N PRO A 35 11.02 -4.40 15.30
CA PRO A 35 10.66 -3.90 13.97
C PRO A 35 11.14 -2.45 13.79
N LEU A 36 11.57 -2.12 12.57
CA LEU A 36 11.95 -0.76 12.18
C LEU A 36 10.90 -0.17 11.23
N ALA A 37 10.43 1.03 11.53
CA ALA A 37 9.55 1.79 10.66
C ALA A 37 10.27 3.05 10.16
N ILE A 38 10.37 3.21 8.83
CA ILE A 38 10.95 4.38 8.18
C ILE A 38 9.81 5.18 7.55
N ILE A 39 9.59 6.41 8.03
CA ILE A 39 8.57 7.32 7.50
C ILE A 39 9.30 8.38 6.66
N THR A 40 9.00 8.44 5.36
CA THR A 40 9.58 9.42 4.45
C THR A 40 8.64 10.61 4.24
N GLY A 41 9.20 11.81 4.09
CA GLY A 41 8.45 13.06 3.93
C GLY A 41 9.16 14.06 3.01
N GLY A 42 8.39 15.01 2.47
CA GLY A 42 8.90 16.08 1.61
C GLY A 42 7.87 16.53 0.56
N GLN A 43 8.12 17.66 -0.11
CA GLN A 43 7.26 18.19 -1.17
C GLN A 43 7.16 17.25 -2.38
N PRO A 44 6.04 17.21 -3.14
CA PRO A 44 5.98 16.49 -4.42
C PRO A 44 7.18 16.82 -5.31
N GLY A 45 7.76 15.80 -5.97
CA GLY A 45 8.98 15.97 -6.78
C GLY A 45 10.31 16.01 -6.01
N SER A 46 10.32 15.97 -4.67
CA SER A 46 11.55 16.03 -3.86
C SER A 46 12.43 14.76 -3.90
N GLY A 47 12.08 13.75 -4.70
CA GLY A 47 12.86 12.51 -4.79
C GLY A 47 12.65 11.49 -3.67
N LYS A 48 11.49 11.48 -2.99
CA LYS A 48 11.16 10.50 -1.92
C LYS A 48 11.37 9.05 -2.35
N SER A 49 11.11 8.73 -3.61
CA SER A 49 11.34 7.39 -4.18
C SER A 49 12.80 6.93 -4.07
N GLY A 50 13.76 7.86 -4.19
CA GLY A 50 15.18 7.57 -4.03
C GLY A 50 15.53 7.16 -2.61
N ILE A 51 15.08 7.93 -1.61
CA ILE A 51 15.29 7.63 -0.19
C ILE A 51 14.62 6.30 0.20
N THR A 52 13.40 6.06 -0.29
CA THR A 52 12.72 4.77 -0.12
C THR A 52 13.53 3.61 -0.72
N SER A 53 14.20 3.84 -1.86
CA SER A 53 14.99 2.80 -2.53
C SER A 53 16.29 2.50 -1.78
N GLU A 54 16.94 3.51 -1.21
CA GLU A 54 18.13 3.31 -0.35
C GLU A 54 17.75 2.63 0.97
N ALA A 55 16.65 3.05 1.61
CA ALA A 55 16.13 2.38 2.80
C ALA A 55 15.83 0.88 2.57
N LYS A 56 15.46 0.51 1.34
CA LYS A 56 15.27 -0.90 0.96
C LYS A 56 16.57 -1.68 0.76
N LYS A 57 17.66 -1.01 0.38
CA LYS A 57 18.97 -1.65 0.12
C LYS A 57 19.76 -1.88 1.40
N ASP A 58 19.70 -0.92 2.33
CA ASP A 58 20.46 -0.98 3.59
C ASP A 58 19.96 -2.07 4.55
N ASP A 59 18.70 -2.49 4.38
CA ASP A 59 18.18 -3.65 5.09
C ASP A 59 18.60 -4.93 4.34
N ILE A 60 19.78 -5.46 4.67
CA ILE A 60 20.33 -6.73 4.12
C ILE A 60 19.38 -7.93 4.37
N GLN A 61 18.30 -7.76 5.14
CA GLN A 61 17.13 -8.64 5.24
C GLN A 61 15.94 -8.25 4.33
N ALA A 62 16.19 -7.63 3.17
CA ALA A 62 15.21 -7.10 2.21
C ALA A 62 14.12 -8.08 1.71
N ALA A 63 14.11 -9.34 2.17
CA ALA A 63 12.96 -10.23 2.04
C ALA A 63 11.72 -9.76 2.83
N ASN A 64 11.89 -8.94 3.87
CA ASN A 64 10.82 -8.61 4.84
C ASN A 64 10.22 -7.20 4.71
N LEU A 65 10.67 -6.39 3.73
CA LEU A 65 10.20 -5.02 3.59
C LEU A 65 8.87 -4.94 2.83
N THR A 66 7.82 -4.60 3.55
CA THR A 66 6.56 -4.16 2.95
C THR A 66 6.66 -2.68 2.58
N HIS A 67 6.66 -2.36 1.29
CA HIS A 67 6.48 -0.99 0.84
C HIS A 67 5.00 -0.75 0.53
N GLN A 68 4.40 0.22 1.20
CA GLN A 68 3.06 0.70 0.91
C GLN A 68 3.17 2.10 0.31
N ASP A 69 2.96 2.20 -1.00
CA ASP A 69 2.67 3.46 -1.67
C ASP A 69 1.16 3.50 -1.93
N ALA A 70 0.46 4.36 -1.20
CA ALA A 70 -0.98 4.53 -1.33
C ALA A 70 -1.41 4.92 -2.76
N SER A 71 -0.51 5.54 -3.53
CA SER A 71 -0.78 5.96 -4.91
C SER A 71 -0.93 4.77 -5.85
N GLN A 72 -0.19 3.69 -5.63
CA GLN A 72 -0.27 2.47 -6.45
C GLN A 72 -1.61 1.77 -6.29
N TRP A 73 -2.16 1.78 -5.07
CA TRP A 73 -3.46 1.21 -4.78
C TRP A 73 -4.59 2.01 -5.45
N ALA A 74 -4.53 3.35 -5.37
CA ALA A 74 -5.51 4.21 -6.05
C ALA A 74 -5.51 4.02 -7.58
N ILE A 75 -4.34 3.78 -8.18
CA ILE A 75 -4.23 3.49 -9.63
C ILE A 75 -4.83 2.11 -9.95
N PHE A 76 -4.55 1.10 -9.14
CA PHE A 76 -5.07 -0.26 -9.34
C PHE A 76 -6.60 -0.32 -9.28
N GLU A 77 -7.21 0.27 -8.25
CA GLU A 77 -8.67 0.37 -8.10
C GLU A 77 -9.33 1.10 -9.28
N ALA A 78 -8.76 2.25 -9.68
CA ALA A 78 -9.26 3.00 -10.84
C ALA A 78 -9.18 2.18 -12.13
N THR A 79 -8.11 1.39 -12.29
CA THR A 79 -7.91 0.52 -13.45
C THR A 79 -8.90 -0.65 -13.47
N LEU A 80 -9.15 -1.29 -12.33
CA LEU A 80 -10.16 -2.36 -12.20
C LEU A 80 -11.57 -1.87 -12.48
N SER A 81 -11.91 -0.66 -12.00
CA SER A 81 -13.20 -0.03 -12.29
C SER A 81 -13.41 0.18 -13.79
N LEU A 82 -12.39 0.67 -14.50
CA LEU A 82 -12.42 0.88 -15.95
C LEU A 82 -12.55 -0.42 -16.74
N ILE A 83 -11.87 -1.49 -16.30
CA ILE A 83 -11.95 -2.82 -16.94
C ILE A 83 -13.35 -3.42 -16.78
N ASN A 84 -13.98 -3.26 -15.62
CA ASN A 84 -15.33 -3.78 -15.37
C ASN A 84 -16.40 -2.99 -16.16
N GLU A 85 -16.21 -1.69 -16.33
CA GLU A 85 -17.08 -0.83 -17.15
C GLU A 85 -16.98 -1.18 -18.65
N TYR A 86 -15.79 -1.50 -19.15
CA TYR A 86 -15.58 -1.89 -20.55
C TYR A 86 -16.12 -3.30 -20.90
N ASN A 87 -16.24 -4.19 -19.91
CA ASN A 87 -16.73 -5.56 -20.08
C ASN A 87 -18.23 -5.73 -19.76
N SER A 88 -18.95 -4.62 -19.55
CA SER A 88 -20.41 -4.57 -19.34
C SER A 88 -21.12 -4.02 -20.58
#